data_AF-A0A6G8CF80-F1
#
_entry.id   AF-A0A6G8CF80-F1
#
_cell.length_a   1.000
_cell.length_b   1.000
_cell.length_c   1.000
_cell.angle_alpha   90.00
_cell.angle_beta   90.00
_cell.angle_gamma   90.00
#
_symmetry.space_group_name_H-M   'P 1'
#
loop_
_entity.id
_entity.type
_entity.pdbx_description
1 polymer ?
#
loop_
_entity_poly.entity_id
_entity_poly.type
_entity_poly.pdbx_seq_one_letter_code
_entity_poly.pdbx_strand_id
1 'polypeptide(L)'
;MLYIPGRHRRKLLLPPGLLALAFLLLVGCGILRNHPSLRRYSVFQFAMPIYGLCKQKDFFDNNELPPFCLSPIELEGFRSWQTIEFTGNRMEDSLHFHQAVNSITTLKQDSSSERGIRFILGSEARYGSLVQIMDLLSSNIGTYWLDTRQQHTILYAYTKEKRPQATANKSARLPIISCGTGALMEADDKRMQEESRRLARREAVIANFTDFTDSRDGIKLLLFYSLAFTLILLSIRHIFYNLFSYSSVE
;
A
#
# COMPACT_ATOMS: atom_id res chain seq x y z
N MET A 1 51.95 44.82 43.75
CA MET A 1 51.81 43.45 43.21
C MET A 1 50.33 43.12 43.13
N LEU A 2 49.74 43.15 41.93
CA LEU A 2 48.34 42.80 41.71
C LEU A 2 48.23 41.30 41.44
N TYR A 3 47.50 40.59 42.31
CA TYR A 3 47.24 39.16 42.21
C TYR A 3 46.26 38.92 41.07
N ILE A 4 46.72 38.33 39.96
CA ILE A 4 45.85 37.97 38.84
C ILE A 4 45.20 36.63 39.20
N PRO A 5 43.86 36.56 39.39
CA PRO A 5 43.19 35.32 39.74
C PRO A 5 43.31 34.30 38.60
N GLY A 6 43.99 33.19 38.87
CA GLY A 6 44.18 32.09 37.93
C GLY A 6 42.85 31.50 37.51
N ARG A 7 42.48 31.69 36.23
CA ARG A 7 41.24 31.16 35.65
C ARG A 7 41.30 29.64 35.61
N HIS A 8 40.53 28.98 36.47
CA HIS A 8 40.43 27.53 36.54
C HIS A 8 39.80 26.98 35.24
N ARG A 9 40.61 26.41 34.35
CA ARG A 9 40.13 25.77 33.12
C ARG A 9 39.48 24.44 33.48
N ARG A 10 38.15 24.41 33.56
CA ARG A 10 37.39 23.16 33.66
C ARG A 10 37.55 22.41 32.35
N LYS A 11 38.07 21.18 32.41
CA LYS A 11 38.09 20.27 31.26
C LYS A 11 36.63 19.97 30.91
N LEU A 12 36.14 20.58 29.84
CA LEU A 12 34.86 20.21 29.24
C LEU A 12 34.97 18.73 28.86
N LEU A 13 34.06 17.91 29.38
CA LEU A 13 34.05 16.45 29.21
C LEU A 13 33.97 16.02 27.74
N LEU A 14 33.55 16.92 26.85
CA LEU A 14 33.42 16.69 25.43
C LEU A 14 34.12 17.82 24.66
N PRO A 15 34.99 17.50 23.69
CA PRO A 15 35.56 18.51 22.82
C PRO A 15 34.44 19.25 22.07
N PRO A 16 34.55 20.57 21.86
CA PRO A 16 33.49 21.39 21.28
C PRO A 16 32.99 20.87 19.91
N GLY A 17 33.83 20.16 19.15
CA GLY A 17 33.44 19.54 17.89
C GLY A 17 32.40 18.41 18.02
N LEU A 18 32.41 17.63 19.10
CA LEU A 18 31.45 16.53 19.29
C LEU A 18 30.04 17.05 19.57
N LEU A 19 29.95 18.17 20.29
CA LEU A 19 28.69 18.83 20.62
C LEU A 19 28.05 19.43 19.36
N ALA A 20 28.86 20.03 18.48
CA ALA A 20 28.42 20.51 17.18
C ALA A 20 27.88 19.37 16.29
N LEU A 21 28.54 18.21 16.30
CA LEU A 21 28.12 17.05 15.51
C LEU A 21 26.80 16.46 16.03
N ALA A 22 26.67 16.31 17.34
CA ALA A 22 25.42 15.86 17.96
C ALA A 22 24.27 16.82 17.64
N PHE A 23 24.51 18.12 17.70
CA PHE A 23 23.51 19.14 17.36
C PHE A 23 23.11 19.08 15.88
N LEU A 24 24.08 18.96 14.96
CA LEU A 24 23.83 18.77 13.53
C LEU A 24 22.99 17.52 13.24
N LEU A 25 23.27 16.42 13.94
CA LEU A 25 22.56 15.15 13.77
C LEU A 25 21.11 15.23 14.29
N LEU A 26 20.90 15.95 15.40
CA LEU A 26 19.60 16.20 15.99
C LEU A 26 18.75 17.13 15.10
N VAL A 27 19.34 18.20 14.57
CA VAL A 27 18.70 19.11 13.60
C VAL A 27 18.39 18.36 12.30
N GLY A 28 19.32 17.57 11.78
CA GLY A 28 19.12 16.73 10.60
C GLY A 28 17.96 15.74 10.79
N CYS A 29 17.88 15.07 11.95
CA CYS A 29 16.77 14.17 12.26
C CYS A 29 15.43 14.90 12.36
N GLY A 30 15.40 16.12 12.92
CA GLY A 30 14.19 16.94 12.99
C GLY A 30 13.67 17.34 11.60
N ILE A 31 14.58 17.74 10.70
CA ILE A 31 14.25 18.09 9.30
C ILE A 31 13.74 16.87 8.54
N LEU A 32 14.41 15.71 8.66
CA LEU A 32 13.94 14.47 8.03
C LEU A 32 12.56 14.07 8.55
N ARG A 33 12.33 14.11 9.87
CA ARG A 33 11.06 13.68 10.48
C ARG A 33 9.86 14.52 10.04
N ASN A 34 10.08 15.81 9.76
CA ASN A 34 9.05 16.73 9.29
C ASN A 34 8.92 16.77 7.77
N HIS A 35 9.74 16.02 7.02
CA HIS A 35 9.63 15.99 5.57
C HIS A 35 8.45 15.08 5.18
N PRO A 36 7.33 15.63 4.66
CA PRO A 36 6.16 14.83 4.27
C PRO A 36 6.47 13.86 3.11
N SER A 37 7.63 14.01 2.46
CA SER A 37 8.08 13.17 1.35
C SER A 37 8.96 11.99 1.74
N LEU A 38 9.29 11.77 3.02
CA LEU A 38 9.80 10.46 3.44
C LEU A 38 8.63 9.48 3.50
N ARG A 39 8.02 9.27 2.32
CA ARG A 39 7.08 8.18 2.05
C ARG A 39 7.84 6.93 2.46
N ARG A 40 7.39 6.26 3.52
CA ARG A 40 7.96 4.96 3.89
C ARG A 40 7.90 4.12 2.64
N TYR A 41 9.06 3.80 2.07
CA TYR A 41 9.15 2.84 1.00
C TYR A 41 8.81 1.49 1.64
N SER A 42 7.54 1.14 1.57
CA SER A 42 7.07 -0.20 1.87
C SER A 42 7.67 -1.09 0.79
N VAL A 43 8.74 -1.80 1.13
CA VAL A 43 9.24 -2.87 0.27
C VAL A 43 8.23 -3.99 0.38
N PHE A 44 7.42 -4.14 -0.66
CA PHE A 44 6.49 -5.25 -0.75
C PHE A 44 7.31 -6.53 -0.89
N GLN A 45 7.42 -7.31 0.19
CA GLN A 45 8.21 -8.52 0.17
C GLN A 45 7.42 -9.59 -0.59
N PHE A 46 7.69 -9.69 -1.89
CA PHE A 46 7.08 -10.70 -2.74
C PHE A 46 7.88 -11.99 -2.62
N ALA A 47 7.32 -13.01 -1.96
CA ALA A 47 7.85 -14.36 -2.06
C ALA A 47 7.41 -14.94 -3.42
N MET A 48 8.29 -14.87 -4.42
CA MET A 48 8.05 -15.61 -5.66
C MET A 48 8.09 -17.11 -5.34
N PRO A 49 7.07 -17.88 -5.77
CA PRO A 49 7.10 -19.32 -5.56
C PRO A 49 8.29 -19.93 -6.32
N ILE A 50 9.06 -20.77 -5.63
CA ILE A 50 10.20 -21.45 -6.22
C ILE A 50 9.69 -22.37 -7.34
N TYR A 51 10.30 -22.29 -8.53
CA TYR A 51 9.88 -23.01 -9.74
C TYR A 51 9.75 -24.55 -9.62
N GLY A 52 10.24 -25.16 -8.53
CA GLY A 52 10.09 -26.58 -8.24
C GLY A 52 8.82 -26.97 -7.46
N LEU A 53 8.09 -26.01 -6.88
CA LEU A 53 7.01 -26.30 -5.94
C LEU A 53 5.80 -26.99 -6.58
N CYS A 54 5.58 -26.83 -7.88
CA CYS A 54 4.45 -27.47 -8.58
C CYS A 54 4.49 -29.00 -8.54
N LYS A 55 5.65 -29.61 -8.29
CA LYS A 55 5.78 -31.07 -8.15
C LYS A 55 5.48 -31.57 -6.73
N GLN A 56 5.52 -30.69 -5.74
CA GLN A 56 5.40 -31.05 -4.33
C GLN A 56 4.02 -30.66 -3.80
N LYS A 57 3.05 -31.56 -3.97
CA LYS A 57 1.67 -31.35 -3.51
C LYS A 57 1.56 -31.09 -2.01
N ASP A 58 2.48 -31.65 -1.23
CA ASP A 58 2.50 -31.56 0.23
C ASP A 58 2.81 -30.15 0.75
N PHE A 59 3.30 -29.24 -0.10
CA PHE A 59 3.65 -27.88 0.31
C PHE A 59 2.43 -26.95 0.41
N PHE A 60 1.33 -27.27 -0.26
CA PHE A 60 0.16 -26.40 -0.33
C PHE A 60 -0.93 -26.89 0.62
N ASP A 61 -1.37 -25.99 1.50
CA ASP A 61 -2.52 -26.24 2.37
C ASP A 61 -3.73 -26.66 1.52
N ASN A 62 -4.35 -27.79 1.89
CA ASN A 62 -5.57 -28.34 1.30
C ASN A 62 -5.45 -29.01 -0.09
N ASN A 63 -4.25 -29.40 -0.54
CA ASN A 63 -4.03 -30.03 -1.86
C ASN A 63 -4.45 -29.15 -3.06
N GLU A 64 -4.72 -27.87 -2.85
CA GLU A 64 -5.04 -26.94 -3.93
C GLU A 64 -3.73 -26.43 -4.51
N LEU A 65 -3.44 -26.88 -5.74
CA LEU A 65 -2.32 -26.36 -6.50
C LEU A 65 -2.60 -24.88 -6.82
N PRO A 66 -1.61 -24.00 -6.69
CA PRO A 66 -1.80 -22.60 -7.03
C PRO A 66 -2.05 -22.46 -8.54
N PRO A 67 -2.75 -21.41 -9.00
CA PRO A 67 -3.18 -21.29 -10.41
C PRO A 67 -2.05 -21.43 -11.42
N PHE A 68 -0.86 -20.93 -11.09
CA PHE A 68 0.31 -21.02 -11.96
C PHE A 68 0.80 -22.48 -12.13
N CYS A 69 0.54 -23.39 -11.18
CA CYS A 69 0.93 -24.80 -11.34
C CYS A 69 -0.05 -25.62 -12.20
N LEU A 70 -1.22 -25.07 -12.52
CA LEU A 70 -2.25 -25.75 -13.31
C LEU A 70 -1.94 -25.66 -14.80
N SER A 71 -2.32 -26.69 -15.55
CA SER A 71 -2.35 -26.59 -17.02
C SER A 71 -3.42 -25.57 -17.46
N PRO A 72 -3.32 -25.00 -18.68
CA PRO A 72 -4.31 -24.02 -19.15
C PRO A 72 -5.76 -24.51 -19.07
N ILE A 73 -5.99 -25.81 -19.35
CA ILE A 73 -7.34 -26.42 -19.30
C ILE A 73 -7.85 -26.49 -17.85
N GLU A 74 -7.00 -26.93 -16.92
CA GLU A 74 -7.34 -26.98 -15.50
C GLU A 74 -7.54 -25.58 -14.92
N LEU A 75 -6.77 -24.60 -15.39
CA LEU A 75 -6.88 -23.20 -14.98
C LEU A 75 -8.24 -22.60 -15.37
N GLU A 76 -8.74 -22.86 -16.58
CA GLU A 76 -10.08 -22.43 -16.99
C GLU A 76 -11.18 -23.17 -16.21
N GLY A 77 -10.94 -24.41 -15.79
CA GLY A 77 -11.83 -25.16 -14.90
C GLY A 77 -11.79 -24.73 -13.43
N PHE A 78 -10.74 -24.02 -13.01
CA PHE A 78 -10.51 -23.63 -11.62
C PHE A 78 -11.55 -22.61 -11.14
N ARG A 79 -11.81 -21.56 -11.93
CA ARG A 79 -12.77 -20.48 -11.65
C ARG A 79 -13.28 -19.87 -12.95
N SER A 80 -14.43 -19.21 -12.88
CA SER A 80 -14.84 -18.28 -13.94
C SER A 80 -14.01 -17.01 -13.84
N TRP A 81 -13.09 -16.82 -14.79
CA TRP A 81 -12.16 -15.69 -14.80
C TRP A 81 -12.76 -14.47 -15.49
N GLN A 82 -12.78 -13.33 -14.79
CA GLN A 82 -12.94 -12.03 -15.40
C GLN A 82 -11.56 -11.46 -15.73
N THR A 83 -11.29 -11.22 -17.00
CA THR A 83 -10.01 -10.68 -17.46
C THR A 83 -10.05 -9.16 -17.52
N ILE A 84 -9.01 -8.51 -17.00
CA ILE A 84 -8.77 -7.07 -17.11
C ILE A 84 -7.34 -6.89 -17.58
N GLU A 85 -7.15 -6.21 -18.71
CA GLU A 85 -5.85 -6.06 -19.35
C GLU A 85 -5.32 -4.63 -19.17
N PHE A 86 -4.05 -4.50 -18.84
CA PHE A 86 -3.33 -3.24 -18.77
C PHE A 86 -2.34 -3.19 -19.92
N THR A 87 -2.56 -2.27 -20.85
CA THR A 87 -1.81 -2.19 -22.11
C THR A 87 -0.63 -1.23 -22.01
N GLY A 88 -0.57 -0.39 -20.96
CA GLY A 88 0.41 0.70 -20.84
C GLY A 88 -0.09 2.03 -21.38
N ASN A 89 -1.26 2.04 -22.03
CA ASN A 89 -1.94 3.27 -22.39
C ASN A 89 -2.56 3.90 -21.14
N ARG A 90 -2.06 5.08 -20.74
CA ARG A 90 -2.47 5.74 -19.49
C ARG A 90 -3.97 5.98 -19.37
N MET A 91 -4.65 6.30 -20.47
CA MET A 91 -6.08 6.61 -20.43
C MET A 91 -6.91 5.32 -20.30
N GLU A 92 -6.54 4.30 -21.08
CA GLU A 92 -7.20 2.99 -21.05
C GLU A 92 -6.98 2.29 -19.70
N ASP A 93 -5.72 2.25 -19.24
CA ASP A 93 -5.34 1.67 -17.95
C ASP A 93 -6.09 2.35 -16.78
N SER A 94 -6.40 3.65 -16.89
CA SER A 94 -7.19 4.35 -15.87
C SER A 94 -8.63 3.83 -15.80
N LEU A 95 -9.25 3.52 -16.94
CA LEU A 95 -10.60 2.94 -16.99
C LEU A 95 -10.58 1.49 -16.50
N HIS A 96 -9.61 0.70 -16.95
CA HIS A 96 -9.39 -0.67 -16.48
C HIS A 96 -9.12 -0.73 -14.97
N PHE A 97 -8.45 0.28 -14.42
CA PHE A 97 -8.26 0.38 -12.97
C PHE A 97 -9.58 0.62 -12.23
N HIS A 98 -10.47 1.50 -12.72
CA HIS A 98 -11.80 1.67 -12.14
C HIS A 98 -12.64 0.38 -12.25
N GLN A 99 -12.55 -0.32 -13.38
CA GLN A 99 -13.17 -1.64 -13.53
C GLN A 99 -12.61 -2.65 -12.52
N ALA A 100 -11.29 -2.67 -12.30
CA ALA A 100 -10.64 -3.53 -11.31
C ALA A 100 -11.16 -3.27 -9.89
N VAL A 101 -11.31 -2.00 -9.48
CA VAL A 101 -11.88 -1.63 -8.18
C VAL A 101 -13.30 -2.18 -8.01
N ASN A 102 -14.14 -2.03 -9.03
CA ASN A 102 -15.53 -2.52 -8.99
C ASN A 102 -15.59 -4.06 -8.96
N SER A 103 -14.79 -4.72 -9.79
CA SER A 103 -14.70 -6.18 -9.82
C SER A 103 -14.21 -6.76 -8.50
N ILE A 104 -13.18 -6.16 -7.89
CA ILE A 104 -12.67 -6.57 -6.57
C ILE A 104 -13.72 -6.35 -5.48
N THR A 105 -14.44 -5.23 -5.52
CA THR A 105 -15.53 -4.96 -4.56
C THR A 105 -16.64 -5.99 -4.69
N THR A 106 -17.03 -6.33 -5.91
CA THR A 106 -18.03 -7.37 -6.20
C THR A 106 -17.55 -8.75 -5.73
N LEU A 107 -16.30 -9.09 -6.03
CA LEU A 107 -15.69 -10.35 -5.61
C LEU A 107 -15.61 -10.48 -4.08
N LYS A 108 -15.45 -9.36 -3.37
CA LYS A 108 -15.45 -9.32 -1.90
C LYS A 108 -16.85 -9.47 -1.31
N GLN A 109 -17.86 -8.87 -1.94
CA GLN A 109 -19.26 -8.96 -1.51
C GLN A 109 -19.84 -10.35 -1.76
N ASP A 110 -19.46 -10.98 -2.88
CA ASP A 110 -19.92 -12.30 -3.28
C ASP A 110 -18.83 -13.36 -3.02
N SER A 111 -18.51 -13.60 -1.74
CA SER A 111 -17.49 -14.59 -1.34
C SER A 111 -17.82 -16.00 -1.84
N SER A 112 -19.12 -16.29 -1.97
CA SER A 112 -19.67 -17.58 -2.37
C SER A 112 -19.48 -17.90 -3.85
N SER A 113 -19.20 -16.89 -4.67
CA SER A 113 -19.07 -17.08 -6.12
C SER A 113 -17.75 -17.75 -6.49
N GLU A 114 -17.82 -18.69 -7.44
CA GLU A 114 -16.66 -19.33 -8.07
C GLU A 114 -15.93 -18.40 -9.06
N ARG A 115 -15.90 -17.10 -8.77
CA ARG A 115 -15.33 -16.09 -9.65
C ARG A 115 -13.89 -15.81 -9.26
N GLY A 116 -13.07 -15.52 -10.27
CA GLY A 116 -11.73 -15.01 -10.11
C GLY A 116 -11.51 -13.84 -11.05
N ILE A 117 -10.53 -13.00 -10.74
CA ILE A 117 -10.11 -11.90 -11.60
C ILE A 117 -8.69 -12.20 -12.08
N ARG A 118 -8.46 -12.04 -13.37
CA ARG A 118 -7.17 -12.19 -14.03
C ARG A 118 -6.74 -10.83 -14.55
N PHE A 119 -5.70 -10.26 -13.96
CA PHE A 119 -5.08 -9.03 -14.46
C PHE A 119 -3.94 -9.39 -15.40
N ILE A 120 -4.05 -9.03 -16.67
CA ILE A 120 -3.01 -9.26 -17.67
C ILE A 120 -2.23 -7.95 -17.82
N LEU A 121 -0.93 -7.98 -17.57
CA LEU A 121 -0.05 -6.85 -17.83
C LEU A 121 0.65 -7.07 -19.17
N GLY A 122 0.29 -6.24 -20.15
CA GLY A 122 0.89 -6.18 -21.47
C GLY A 122 2.38 -5.81 -21.42
N SER A 123 3.07 -5.98 -22.53
CA SER A 123 4.52 -5.69 -22.62
C SER A 123 4.86 -4.22 -22.37
N GLU A 124 3.96 -3.31 -22.72
CA GLU A 124 4.11 -1.86 -22.53
C GLU A 124 3.52 -1.38 -21.19
N ALA A 125 2.94 -2.29 -20.38
CA ALA A 125 2.36 -1.95 -19.09
C ALA A 125 3.44 -1.43 -18.14
N ARG A 126 3.13 -0.35 -17.41
CA ARG A 126 4.08 0.24 -16.47
C ARG A 126 4.08 -0.55 -15.16
N TYR A 127 5.27 -0.68 -14.54
CA TYR A 127 5.41 -1.24 -13.20
C TYR A 127 4.48 -0.57 -12.16
N GLY A 128 4.21 0.73 -12.33
CA GLY A 128 3.26 1.46 -11.48
C GLY A 128 1.84 0.88 -11.49
N SER A 129 1.37 0.34 -12.62
CA SER A 129 0.05 -0.32 -12.72
C SER A 129 0.02 -1.60 -11.89
N LEU A 130 1.08 -2.41 -11.94
CA LEU A 130 1.21 -3.61 -11.10
C LEU A 130 1.13 -3.27 -9.61
N VAL A 131 1.90 -2.27 -9.18
CA VAL A 131 1.93 -1.83 -7.77
C VAL A 131 0.54 -1.35 -7.33
N GLN A 132 -0.15 -0.56 -8.15
CA GLN A 132 -1.50 -0.09 -7.82
C GLN A 132 -2.49 -1.25 -7.67
N ILE A 133 -2.44 -2.25 -8.54
CA ILE A 133 -3.31 -3.44 -8.44
C ILE A 133 -2.96 -4.25 -7.19
N MET A 134 -1.68 -4.42 -6.89
CA MET A 134 -1.24 -5.14 -5.68
C MET A 134 -1.66 -4.41 -4.39
N ASP A 135 -1.54 -3.08 -4.33
CA ASP A 135 -2.03 -2.27 -3.21
C ASP A 135 -3.55 -2.44 -3.05
N LEU A 136 -4.28 -2.43 -4.16
CA LEU A 136 -5.72 -2.65 -4.20
C LEU A 136 -6.11 -4.06 -3.70
N LEU A 137 -5.36 -5.09 -4.09
CA LEU A 137 -5.59 -6.46 -3.64
C LEU A 137 -5.21 -6.65 -2.17
N SER A 138 -4.04 -6.18 -1.73
CA SER A 138 -3.58 -6.34 -0.35
C SER A 138 -4.55 -5.75 0.69
N SER A 139 -5.30 -4.71 0.32
CA SER A 139 -6.30 -4.07 1.18
C SER A 139 -7.68 -4.75 1.14
N ASN A 140 -7.97 -5.61 0.16
CA ASN A 140 -9.31 -6.16 -0.06
C ASN A 140 -9.41 -7.68 -0.12
N ILE A 141 -8.41 -8.35 -0.68
CA ILE A 141 -8.41 -9.79 -0.98
C ILE A 141 -7.09 -10.38 -0.46
N GLY A 142 -7.20 -11.33 0.48
CA GLY A 142 -6.02 -11.94 1.10
C GLY A 142 -5.31 -12.98 0.23
N THR A 143 -5.88 -13.37 -0.91
CA THR A 143 -5.33 -14.42 -1.80
C THR A 143 -5.19 -13.95 -3.24
N TYR A 144 -3.95 -13.80 -3.66
CA TYR A 144 -3.59 -13.51 -5.04
C TYR A 144 -2.25 -14.16 -5.39
N TRP A 145 -2.01 -14.37 -6.69
CA TRP A 145 -0.81 -15.03 -7.22
C TRP A 145 -0.32 -14.32 -8.47
N LEU A 146 0.99 -14.04 -8.52
CA LEU A 146 1.64 -13.45 -9.68
C LEU A 146 2.33 -14.55 -10.50
N ASP A 147 2.00 -14.64 -11.78
CA ASP A 147 2.64 -15.51 -12.76
C ASP A 147 3.42 -14.67 -13.76
N THR A 148 4.74 -14.86 -13.77
CA THR A 148 5.67 -14.19 -14.69
C THR A 148 6.22 -15.13 -15.76
N ARG A 149 5.72 -16.37 -15.84
CA ARG A 149 6.25 -17.39 -16.78
C ARG A 149 5.71 -17.25 -18.19
N GLN A 150 4.54 -16.64 -18.32
CA GLN A 150 3.92 -16.39 -19.62
C GLN A 150 4.55 -15.15 -20.26
N GLN A 151 4.31 -14.96 -21.56
CA GLN A 151 4.77 -13.76 -22.28
C GLN A 151 4.29 -12.46 -21.62
N HIS A 152 3.12 -12.51 -20.99
CA HIS A 152 2.56 -11.44 -20.19
C HIS A 152 2.63 -11.78 -18.71
N THR A 153 2.84 -10.77 -17.87
CA THR A 153 2.74 -10.96 -16.42
C THR A 153 1.27 -11.01 -16.06
N ILE A 154 0.83 -12.08 -15.39
CA ILE A 154 -0.57 -12.29 -15.04
C ILE A 154 -0.70 -12.35 -13.53
N LEU A 155 -1.61 -11.54 -12.97
CA LEU A 155 -1.93 -11.55 -11.56
C LEU A 155 -3.35 -12.12 -11.38
N TYR A 156 -3.43 -13.23 -10.68
CA TYR A 156 -4.69 -13.92 -10.36
C TYR A 156 -5.16 -13.50 -8.97
N ALA A 157 -6.41 -13.09 -8.84
CA ALA A 157 -7.06 -12.80 -7.56
C ALA A 157 -8.36 -13.60 -7.45
N TYR A 158 -8.59 -14.26 -6.31
CA TYR A 158 -9.78 -15.08 -6.09
C TYR A 158 -10.05 -15.27 -4.59
N THR A 159 -11.27 -15.70 -4.26
CA THR A 159 -11.68 -15.99 -2.89
C THR A 159 -11.33 -17.44 -2.49
N LYS A 160 -11.00 -17.66 -1.21
CA LYS A 160 -10.67 -19.01 -0.68
C LYS A 160 -11.87 -19.96 -0.62
N GLU A 161 -13.08 -19.48 -0.87
CA GLU A 161 -14.28 -20.28 -0.70
C GLU A 161 -14.33 -21.38 -1.75
N LYS A 162 -14.28 -22.64 -1.30
CA LYS A 162 -14.18 -23.79 -2.21
C LYS A 162 -15.43 -23.82 -3.08
N ARG A 163 -15.24 -24.13 -4.38
CA ARG A 163 -16.35 -24.57 -5.25
C ARG A 163 -17.12 -25.62 -4.45
N PRO A 164 -18.44 -25.45 -4.20
CA PRO A 164 -19.21 -26.50 -3.56
C PRO A 164 -18.98 -27.73 -4.43
N GLN A 165 -18.25 -28.71 -3.90
CA GLN A 165 -18.05 -29.96 -4.61
C GLN A 165 -19.46 -30.45 -4.86
N ALA A 166 -19.90 -30.43 -6.12
CA ALA A 166 -21.17 -30.99 -6.53
C ALA A 166 -21.14 -32.38 -5.92
N THR A 167 -21.90 -32.58 -4.85
CA THR A 167 -21.79 -33.79 -4.03
C THR A 167 -22.18 -34.91 -4.96
N ALA A 168 -21.18 -35.57 -5.53
CA ALA A 168 -21.37 -36.64 -6.49
C ALA A 168 -22.22 -37.69 -5.79
N ASN A 169 -23.50 -37.71 -6.12
CA ASN A 169 -24.47 -38.74 -5.76
C ASN A 169 -24.38 -39.28 -4.33
N LYS A 170 -24.58 -38.42 -3.32
CA LYS A 170 -25.36 -38.91 -2.16
C LYS A 170 -26.82 -38.89 -2.58
N SER A 171 -27.27 -40.03 -3.10
CA SER A 171 -28.65 -40.46 -3.30
C SER A 171 -29.67 -39.41 -2.84
N ALA A 172 -30.35 -38.80 -3.81
CA ALA A 172 -31.42 -37.84 -3.60
C ALA A 172 -32.46 -38.41 -2.62
N ARG A 173 -32.32 -38.09 -1.33
CA ARG A 173 -33.47 -38.07 -0.43
C ARG A 173 -34.27 -36.86 -0.86
N LEU A 174 -35.40 -37.14 -1.50
CA LEU A 174 -36.36 -36.16 -1.98
C LEU A 174 -36.60 -35.10 -0.90
N PRO A 175 -36.57 -33.80 -1.24
CA PRO A 175 -36.89 -32.75 -0.31
C PRO A 175 -38.33 -32.97 0.18
N ILE A 176 -38.50 -33.16 1.49
CA ILE A 176 -39.81 -33.07 2.12
C ILE A 176 -40.25 -31.62 1.91
N ILE A 177 -41.28 -31.45 1.09
CA ILE A 177 -41.95 -30.18 0.84
C ILE A 177 -42.60 -29.75 2.16
N SER A 178 -41.89 -28.92 2.92
CA SER A 178 -42.45 -28.20 4.06
C SER A 178 -43.04 -26.90 3.54
N CYS A 179 -44.33 -26.92 3.18
CA CYS A 179 -45.14 -25.71 3.04
C CYS A 179 -45.30 -25.07 4.43
N GLY A 180 -44.40 -24.15 4.77
CA GLY A 180 -44.41 -23.40 6.02
C GLY A 180 -44.38 -21.91 5.74
N THR A 181 -45.46 -21.26 6.14
CA THR A 181 -45.91 -19.89 5.91
C THR A 181 -44.86 -18.82 6.23
N GLY A 182 -44.84 -17.75 5.41
CA GLY A 182 -43.85 -16.69 5.43
C GLY A 182 -43.80 -15.88 6.73
N ALA A 183 -42.59 -15.72 7.26
CA ALA A 183 -42.24 -14.72 8.27
C ALA A 183 -40.70 -14.57 8.37
N LEU A 184 -39.99 -14.40 7.24
CA LEU A 184 -38.51 -14.30 7.27
C LEU A 184 -37.89 -13.34 6.23
N MET A 185 -38.66 -12.39 5.70
CA MET A 185 -38.13 -11.34 4.81
C MET A 185 -37.94 -9.96 5.46
N GLU A 186 -38.23 -9.79 6.75
CA GLU A 186 -38.19 -8.46 7.39
C GLU A 186 -36.88 -8.16 8.15
N ALA A 187 -35.98 -9.14 8.29
CA ALA A 187 -34.73 -8.97 9.01
C ALA A 187 -33.55 -8.49 8.13
N ASP A 188 -33.55 -8.80 6.83
CA ASP A 188 -32.43 -8.45 5.93
C ASP A 188 -32.48 -6.99 5.46
N ASP A 189 -33.68 -6.41 5.33
CA ASP A 189 -33.84 -5.03 4.84
C ASP A 189 -33.26 -3.99 5.83
N LYS A 190 -33.38 -4.27 7.13
CA LYS A 190 -32.81 -3.43 8.19
C LYS A 190 -31.28 -3.43 8.19
N ARG A 191 -30.65 -4.54 7.77
CA ARG A 191 -29.18 -4.65 7.70
C ARG A 191 -28.61 -3.85 6.54
N MET A 192 -29.28 -3.87 5.40
CA MET A 192 -28.89 -3.12 4.20
C MET A 192 -29.03 -1.60 4.40
N GLN A 193 -30.03 -1.15 5.17
CA GLN A 193 -30.24 0.26 5.48
C GLN A 193 -29.25 0.83 6.51
N GLU A 194 -28.74 0.00 7.44
CA GLU A 194 -27.71 0.39 8.40
C GLU A 194 -26.33 0.55 7.72
N GLU A 195 -26.01 -0.32 6.76
CA GLU A 195 -24.72 -0.31 6.07
C GLU A 195 -24.58 0.89 5.11
N SER A 196 -25.65 1.24 4.40
CA SER A 196 -25.71 2.45 3.56
C SER A 196 -25.52 3.74 4.37
N ARG A 197 -26.05 3.83 5.60
CA ARG A 197 -25.79 4.96 6.50
C ARG A 197 -24.33 5.06 6.96
N ARG A 198 -23.63 3.92 7.11
CA ARG A 198 -22.21 3.89 7.49
C ARG A 198 -21.31 4.36 6.35
N LEU A 199 -21.65 4.03 5.10
CA LEU A 199 -20.91 4.50 3.92
C LEU A 199 -21.05 6.02 3.75
N ALA A 200 -22.26 6.58 3.88
CA ALA A 200 -22.48 8.02 3.78
C ALA A 200 -21.70 8.84 4.85
N ARG A 201 -21.52 8.30 6.06
CA ARG A 201 -20.70 8.96 7.10
C ARG A 201 -19.21 8.95 6.78
N ARG A 202 -18.71 7.96 6.05
CA ARG A 202 -17.28 7.89 5.67
C ARG A 202 -16.94 8.90 4.59
N GLU A 203 -17.83 9.14 3.63
CA GLU A 203 -17.62 10.12 2.56
C GLU A 203 -17.57 11.56 3.11
N ALA A 204 -18.40 11.90 4.11
CA ALA A 204 -18.38 13.21 4.76
C ALA A 204 -17.06 13.52 5.50
N VAL A 205 -16.35 12.51 6.02
CA VAL A 205 -15.07 12.71 6.70
C VAL A 205 -13.94 13.00 5.71
N ILE A 206 -13.99 12.40 4.52
CA ILE A 206 -12.97 12.60 3.48
C ILE A 206 -13.08 14.00 2.87
N ALA A 207 -14.31 14.52 2.68
CA ALA A 207 -14.54 15.87 2.18
C ALA A 207 -13.95 16.97 3.09
N ASN A 208 -13.96 16.77 4.41
CA ASN A 208 -13.37 17.72 5.36
C ASN A 208 -11.84 17.73 5.35
N PHE A 209 -11.19 16.70 4.81
CA PHE A 209 -9.72 16.61 4.80
C PHE A 209 -9.09 17.35 3.60
N THR A 210 -9.83 17.49 2.50
CA THR A 210 -9.37 18.22 1.31
C THR A 210 -9.43 19.74 1.45
N ASP A 211 -10.22 20.25 2.40
CA ASP A 211 -10.33 21.70 2.68
C ASP A 211 -9.09 22.26 3.42
N PHE A 212 -8.26 21.40 4.04
CA PHE A 212 -7.08 21.86 4.77
C PHE A 212 -5.91 22.24 3.84
N THR A 213 -5.86 21.68 2.63
CA THR A 213 -4.76 21.93 1.69
C THR A 213 -4.92 23.20 0.84
N ASP A 214 -6.11 23.82 0.83
CA ASP A 214 -6.38 25.06 0.09
C ASP A 214 -6.39 26.32 1.00
N SER A 215 -6.13 26.14 2.30
CA SER A 215 -6.05 27.26 3.24
C SER A 215 -4.78 28.08 3.01
N ARG A 216 -4.96 29.38 2.73
CA ARG A 216 -3.91 30.41 2.57
C ARG A 216 -2.86 30.43 3.69
N ASP A 217 -3.15 29.85 4.84
CA ASP A 217 -2.23 29.79 5.97
C ASP A 217 -1.13 28.71 5.81
N GLY A 218 -1.38 27.66 5.01
CA GLY A 218 -0.35 26.66 4.68
C GLY A 218 0.80 27.24 3.85
N ILE A 219 0.49 28.16 2.94
CA ILE A 219 1.47 28.86 2.09
C ILE A 219 2.34 29.80 2.93
N LYS A 220 1.77 30.49 3.93
CA LYS A 220 2.54 31.37 4.82
C LYS A 220 3.55 30.59 5.65
N LEU A 221 3.18 29.41 6.12
CA LEU A 221 4.10 28.54 6.88
C LEU A 221 5.30 28.12 6.03
N LEU A 222 5.06 27.69 4.79
CA LEU A 222 6.11 27.30 3.84
C LEU A 222 7.07 28.45 3.52
N LEU A 223 6.55 29.66 3.31
CA LEU A 223 7.37 30.85 3.09
C LEU A 223 8.21 31.21 4.32
N PHE A 224 7.65 31.09 5.52
CA PHE A 224 8.37 31.36 6.77
C PHE A 224 9.53 30.38 6.97
N TYR A 225 9.32 29.09 6.72
CA TYR A 225 10.39 28.08 6.81
C TYR A 225 11.48 28.29 5.75
N SER A 226 11.13 28.69 4.53
CA SER A 226 12.10 29.02 3.48
C SER A 226 12.97 30.22 3.85
N LEU A 227 12.37 31.29 4.40
CA LEU A 227 13.08 32.48 4.87
C LEU A 227 13.98 32.19 6.08
N ALA A 228 13.50 31.42 7.04
CA ALA A 228 14.31 31.02 8.19
C ALA A 228 15.53 30.19 7.75
N PHE A 229 15.34 29.26 6.80
CA PHE A 229 16.42 28.42 6.30
C PHE A 229 17.50 29.22 5.55
N THR A 230 17.10 30.18 4.71
CA THR A 230 18.06 31.04 3.98
C THR A 230 18.87 31.93 4.93
N LEU A 231 18.24 32.46 5.99
CA LEU A 231 18.95 33.24 7.02
C LEU A 231 19.95 32.39 7.81
N ILE A 232 19.62 31.13 8.10
CA ILE A 232 20.54 30.19 8.75
C ILE A 232 21.74 29.89 7.84
N LEU A 233 21.52 29.65 6.55
CA LEU A 233 22.62 29.42 5.60
C LEU A 233 23.53 30.64 5.43
N LEU A 234 22.96 31.84 5.40
CA LEU A 234 23.73 33.09 5.33
C LEU A 234 24.59 33.31 6.57
N SER A 235 24.05 33.04 7.75
CA SER A 235 24.80 33.17 9.01
C SER A 235 25.91 32.13 9.12
N ILE A 236 25.68 30.88 8.69
CA ILE A 236 26.74 29.87 8.59
C ILE A 236 27.84 30.33 7.63
N ARG A 237 27.48 30.81 6.43
CA ARG A 237 28.46 31.28 5.44
C ARG A 237 29.30 32.45 5.95
N HIS A 238 28.68 33.39 6.68
CA HIS A 238 29.39 34.53 7.27
C HIS A 238 30.39 34.09 8.36
N ILE A 239 30.02 33.11 9.19
CA ILE A 239 30.91 32.53 10.20
C ILE A 239 32.12 31.86 9.53
N PHE A 240 31.90 31.09 8.45
CA PHE A 240 33.00 30.46 7.70
C PHE A 240 33.94 31.48 7.04
N TYR A 241 33.40 32.57 6.49
CA TYR A 241 34.23 33.64 5.89
C TYR A 241 35.17 34.28 6.91
N ASN A 242 34.67 34.59 8.11
CA ASN A 242 35.48 35.21 9.16
C ASN A 242 36.53 34.24 9.73
N LEU A 243 36.23 32.95 9.80
CA LEU A 243 37.18 31.92 10.25
C LEU A 243 38.33 31.73 9.25
N PHE A 244 38.05 31.75 7.95
CA PHE A 244 39.07 31.58 6.92
C PHE A 244 39.92 32.84 6.69
N SER A 245 39.34 34.03 6.84
CA SER A 245 40.08 35.29 6.61
C SER A 245 41.15 35.57 7.67
N TYR A 246 41.10 34.91 8.84
CA TYR A 246 42.11 35.04 9.90
C TYR A 246 43.32 34.11 9.72
N SER A 247 43.27 33.15 8.80
CA SER A 247 44.32 32.14 8.62
C SER A 247 45.38 32.50 7.58
N SER A 248 45.27 33.63 6.87
CA SER A 248 46.22 34.01 5.79
C SER A 248 47.19 35.13 6.19
N VAL A 249 47.35 35.42 7.47
CA VAL A 249 48.32 36.39 7.98
C VAL A 249 49.27 35.67 8.94
N GLU A 250 50.07 34.75 8.40
CA GLU A 250 51.29 34.21 9.01
C GLU A 250 52.19 33.62 7.91
#